data_AF-A0A7Z9R3W6-F1
#
_entry.id   AF-A0A7Z9R3W6-F1
#
_cell.length_a   1.000
_cell.length_b   1.000
_cell.length_c   1.000
_cell.angle_alpha   90.00
_cell.angle_beta   90.00
_cell.angle_gamma   90.00
#
_symmetry.space_group_name_H-M   'P 1'
#
loop_
_entity.id
_entity.type
_entity.pdbx_description
1 polymer ?
#
loop_
_entity_poly.entity_id
_entity_poly.type
_entity_poly.pdbx_seq_one_letter_code
_entity_poly.pdbx_strand_id
1 'polypeptide(L)'
;GTIQPEHQRQNSIINNMFTLLIDPARLVDVPWMQHEVEAIVAYAKASPPANPEEPVLIAGDPERNSKKERQRQGIPIDDATWEQILEGGETLGLTRNEMLNNLQNS
;
A
#
# COMPACT_ATOMS: atom_id res chain seq x y z
N GLY A 1 9.78 22.79 -2.64
CA GLY A 1 9.56 24.18 -3.11
C GLY A 1 8.08 24.39 -3.33
N THR A 2 7.57 25.58 -3.02
CA THR A 2 6.16 25.97 -3.25
C THR A 2 5.80 25.97 -4.75
N ILE A 3 4.51 26.06 -5.08
CA ILE A 3 3.94 26.00 -6.47
C ILE A 3 4.28 27.26 -7.30
N GLN A 4 5.23 28.09 -6.86
CA GLN A 4 5.60 29.33 -7.51
C GLN A 4 6.20 29.09 -8.92
N PRO A 5 5.69 29.78 -9.97
CA PRO A 5 6.14 29.61 -11.35
C PRO A 5 7.62 29.97 -11.57
N GLU A 6 8.20 30.84 -10.73
CA GLU A 6 9.60 31.28 -10.84
C GLU A 6 10.66 30.20 -10.52
N HIS A 7 10.27 29.04 -9.99
CA HIS A 7 11.19 27.95 -9.68
C HIS A 7 11.10 26.81 -10.72
N GLN A 8 12.08 26.74 -11.62
CA GLN A 8 12.22 25.62 -12.56
C GLN A 8 12.30 24.30 -11.79
N ARG A 9 11.31 23.43 -12.00
CA ARG A 9 11.37 22.04 -11.51
C ARG A 9 12.37 21.30 -12.37
N GLN A 10 13.60 21.13 -11.88
CA GLN A 10 14.41 19.97 -12.28
C GLN A 10 13.57 18.74 -11.96
N ASN A 11 13.46 17.75 -12.86
CA ASN A 11 12.65 16.52 -12.75
C ASN A 11 12.89 15.72 -11.45
N SER A 12 12.51 16.29 -10.32
CA SER A 12 12.85 15.85 -8.98
C SER A 12 11.56 15.85 -8.19
N ILE A 13 11.16 14.65 -7.76
CA ILE A 13 10.03 14.47 -6.85
C ILE A 13 10.60 14.71 -5.45
N ILE A 14 10.33 15.89 -4.89
CA ILE A 14 10.68 16.19 -3.50
C ILE A 14 9.44 15.88 -2.64
N ASN A 15 9.49 14.79 -1.88
CA ASN A 15 8.45 14.43 -0.92
C ASN A 15 8.94 14.79 0.50
N ASN A 16 8.11 15.54 1.24
CA ASN A 16 8.36 15.82 2.65
C ASN A 16 7.30 15.09 3.48
N MET A 17 7.74 14.43 4.56
CA MET A 17 6.86 13.70 5.45
C MET A 17 7.04 14.20 6.88
N PHE A 18 5.93 14.53 7.54
CA PHE A 18 5.87 14.73 8.99
C PHE A 18 5.24 13.50 9.62
N THR A 19 5.88 12.95 10.65
CA THR A 19 5.42 11.75 11.34
C THR A 19 5.32 12.03 12.83
N LEU A 20 4.14 11.75 13.40
CA LEU A 20 3.89 11.78 14.83
C LEU A 20 3.73 10.34 15.34
N LEU A 21 4.57 9.95 16.31
CA LEU A 21 4.48 8.66 16.97
C LEU A 21 3.96 8.86 18.39
N ILE A 22 2.92 8.12 18.76
CA ILE A 22 2.32 8.16 20.09
C ILE A 22 2.41 6.76 20.70
N ASP A 23 2.96 6.69 21.91
CA ASP A 23 3.03 5.46 22.70
C ASP A 23 1.75 5.29 23.53
N PRO A 24 0.86 4.33 23.19
CA PRO A 24 -0.42 4.18 23.88
C PRO A 24 -0.27 3.81 25.35
N ALA A 25 0.81 3.10 25.72
CA ALA A 25 1.05 2.65 27.09
C ALA A 25 1.35 3.81 28.06
N ARG A 26 1.66 5.01 27.54
CA ARG A 26 1.85 6.23 28.34
C ARG A 26 0.56 7.03 28.54
N LEU A 27 -0.51 6.69 27.83
CA LEU A 27 -1.78 7.41 27.89
C LEU A 27 -2.80 6.66 28.75
N VAL A 28 -2.95 5.36 28.52
CA VAL A 28 -3.95 4.50 29.19
C VAL A 28 -3.45 3.06 29.26
N ASP A 29 -4.19 2.21 29.98
CA ASP A 29 -3.99 0.76 29.97
C ASP A 29 -4.20 0.19 28.55
N VAL A 30 -3.22 -0.58 28.06
CA VAL A 30 -3.20 -1.07 26.67
C VAL A 30 -4.32 -2.08 26.39
N PRO A 31 -4.55 -3.10 27.24
CA PRO A 31 -5.70 -4.00 27.08
C PRO A 31 -7.04 -3.25 27.03
N TRP A 32 -7.24 -2.27 27.91
CA TRP A 32 -8.45 -1.45 27.88
C TRP A 32 -8.59 -0.68 26.56
N MET A 33 -7.54 -0.01 26.07
CA MET A 33 -7.57 0.69 24.78
C MET A 33 -7.87 -0.25 23.62
N GLN A 34 -7.26 -1.44 23.60
CA GLN A 34 -7.50 -2.45 22.58
C GLN A 34 -8.97 -2.85 22.53
N HIS A 35 -9.57 -3.10 23.69
CA HIS A 35 -10.99 -3.44 23.79
C HIS A 35 -11.90 -2.33 23.24
N GLU A 36 -11.64 -1.07 23.59
CA GLU A 36 -12.42 0.07 23.10
C GLU A 36 -12.30 0.21 21.56
N VAL A 37 -11.09 0.07 21.02
CA VAL A 37 -10.86 0.12 19.57
C VAL A 37 -11.61 -1.02 18.86
N GLU A 38 -11.55 -2.24 19.40
CA GLU A 38 -12.30 -3.39 18.87
C GLU A 38 -13.81 -3.15 18.88
N ALA A 39 -14.34 -2.56 19.96
CA ALA A 39 -15.76 -2.23 20.07
C ALA A 39 -16.18 -1.18 19.00
N ILE A 40 -15.37 -0.15 18.77
CA ILE A 40 -15.60 0.85 17.72
C ILE A 40 -15.59 0.20 16.33
N VAL A 41 -14.62 -0.68 16.08
CA VAL A 41 -14.53 -1.42 14.81
C VAL A 41 -15.75 -2.31 14.60
N ALA A 42 -16.18 -3.05 15.63
CA ALA A 42 -17.35 -3.90 15.58
C ALA A 42 -18.63 -3.10 15.31
N TYR A 43 -18.79 -1.97 16.00
CA TYR A 43 -19.91 -1.06 15.79
C TYR A 43 -19.95 -0.51 14.35
N ALA A 44 -18.80 -0.06 13.83
CA ALA A 44 -18.71 0.43 12.45
C ALA A 44 -19.14 -0.66 11.44
N LYS A 45 -18.67 -1.89 11.62
CA LYS A 45 -18.99 -3.02 10.74
C LYS A 45 -20.43 -3.52 10.86
N ALA A 46 -21.10 -3.27 11.98
CA ALA A 46 -22.49 -3.65 12.19
C ALA A 46 -23.50 -2.73 11.44
N SER A 47 -23.02 -1.63 10.85
CA SER A 47 -23.87 -0.74 10.05
C SER A 47 -24.38 -1.45 8.80
N PRO A 48 -25.66 -1.24 8.39
CA PRO A 48 -26.17 -1.81 7.16
C PRO A 48 -25.30 -1.39 5.95
N PRO A 49 -24.82 -2.35 5.13
CA PRO A 49 -24.02 -2.00 3.97
C PRO A 49 -24.88 -1.31 2.92
N ALA A 50 -24.29 -0.37 2.18
CA ALA A 50 -24.97 0.30 1.08
C ALA A 50 -25.30 -0.66 -0.08
N ASN A 51 -24.48 -1.70 -0.26
CA ASN A 51 -24.69 -2.80 -1.20
C ASN A 51 -24.59 -4.12 -0.41
N PRO A 52 -25.62 -5.01 -0.45
CA PRO A 52 -25.57 -6.30 0.25
C PRO A 52 -24.37 -7.19 -0.11
N GLU A 53 -23.81 -7.04 -1.31
CA GLU A 53 -22.65 -7.80 -1.79
C GLU A 53 -21.30 -7.22 -1.31
N GLU A 54 -21.30 -6.00 -0.75
CA GLU A 54 -20.09 -5.31 -0.30
C GLU A 54 -20.19 -5.00 1.21
N PRO A 55 -19.50 -5.78 2.06
CA PRO A 55 -19.55 -5.56 3.50
C PRO A 55 -18.88 -4.23 3.87
N VAL A 56 -19.31 -3.63 4.98
CA VAL A 56 -18.67 -2.43 5.52
C VAL A 56 -17.23 -2.74 5.92
N LEU A 57 -16.28 -2.04 5.30
CA LEU A 57 -14.85 -2.18 5.56
C LEU A 57 -14.35 -1.05 6.46
N ILE A 58 -13.39 -1.36 7.33
CA ILE A 58 -12.65 -0.34 8.08
C ILE A 58 -11.33 0.00 7.39
N ALA A 59 -10.71 1.09 7.82
CA ALA A 59 -9.36 1.44 7.38
C ALA A 59 -8.39 0.25 7.55
N GLY A 60 -7.64 -0.04 6.48
CA GLY A 60 -6.70 -1.16 6.42
C GLY A 60 -7.30 -2.51 6.00
N ASP A 61 -8.63 -2.68 5.99
CA ASP A 61 -9.23 -3.94 5.51
C ASP A 61 -9.03 -4.15 4.01
N PRO A 62 -9.25 -3.17 3.11
CA PRO A 62 -8.99 -3.32 1.69
C PRO A 62 -7.53 -3.75 1.41
N GLU A 63 -6.57 -3.13 2.08
CA GLU A 63 -5.15 -3.41 1.94
C GLU A 63 -4.79 -4.79 2.49
N ARG A 64 -5.36 -5.19 3.65
CA ARG A 64 -5.18 -6.55 4.20
C ARG A 64 -5.74 -7.61 3.26
N ASN A 65 -6.91 -7.37 2.68
CA ASN A 65 -7.55 -8.30 1.74
C ASN A 65 -6.74 -8.42 0.45
N SER A 66 -6.35 -7.28 -0.14
CA SER A 66 -5.50 -7.25 -1.34
C SER A 66 -4.15 -7.92 -1.11
N LYS A 67 -3.52 -7.70 0.06
CA LYS A 67 -2.27 -8.34 0.43
C LYS A 67 -2.41 -9.86 0.53
N LYS A 68 -3.43 -10.35 1.24
CA LYS A 68 -3.70 -11.79 1.36
C LYS A 68 -3.92 -12.43 -0.01
N GLU A 69 -4.67 -11.75 -0.88
CA GLU A 69 -4.95 -12.26 -2.21
C GLU A 69 -3.68 -12.33 -3.06
N ARG A 70 -2.92 -11.25 -3.10
CA ARG A 70 -1.66 -11.20 -3.88
C ARG A 70 -0.59 -12.14 -3.34
N GLN A 71 -0.58 -12.42 -2.05
CA GLN A 71 0.29 -13.45 -1.46
C GLN A 71 -0.08 -14.86 -1.95
N ARG A 72 -1.36 -15.12 -2.21
CA ARG A 72 -1.85 -16.43 -2.65
C ARG A 72 -1.82 -16.62 -4.16
N GLN A 73 -2.17 -15.58 -4.90
CA GLN A 73 -2.38 -15.64 -6.36
C GLN A 73 -1.26 -14.99 -7.17
N GLY A 74 -0.29 -14.35 -6.50
CA GLY A 74 0.71 -13.52 -7.14
C GLY A 74 0.24 -12.07 -7.34
N ILE A 75 1.17 -11.23 -7.76
CA ILE A 75 0.90 -9.81 -8.04
C ILE A 75 0.56 -9.69 -9.53
N PRO A 76 -0.66 -9.26 -9.89
CA PRO A 76 -0.98 -9.03 -11.29
C PRO A 76 -0.21 -7.80 -11.79
N ILE A 77 0.48 -7.97 -12.91
CA ILE A 77 1.17 -6.90 -13.65
C ILE A 77 0.64 -6.98 -15.07
N ASP A 78 0.18 -5.85 -15.63
CA ASP A 78 -0.23 -5.79 -17.02
C ASP A 78 0.98 -5.78 -17.98
N ASP A 79 0.76 -6.20 -19.22
CA ASP A 79 1.82 -6.37 -20.21
C ASP A 79 2.62 -5.07 -20.46
N ALA A 80 1.98 -3.90 -20.41
CA ALA A 80 2.65 -2.63 -20.65
C ALA A 80 3.56 -2.24 -19.49
N THR A 81 3.08 -2.39 -18.25
CA THR A 81 3.91 -2.19 -17.05
C THR A 81 5.06 -3.19 -17.01
N TRP A 82 4.83 -4.43 -17.42
CA TRP A 82 5.87 -5.45 -17.47
C TRP A 82 6.97 -5.09 -18.47
N GLU A 83 6.60 -4.62 -19.66
CA GLU A 83 7.55 -4.17 -20.67
C GLU A 83 8.40 -2.99 -20.18
N GLN A 84 7.78 -2.01 -19.50
CA GLN A 84 8.51 -0.87 -18.91
C GLN A 84 9.53 -1.30 -17.86
N ILE A 85 9.23 -2.34 -17.08
CA ILE A 85 10.19 -2.90 -16.12
C ILE A 85 11.38 -3.52 -16.85
N LEU A 86 11.13 -4.28 -17.93
CA LEU A 86 12.19 -4.90 -18.73
C LEU A 86 13.07 -3.84 -19.41
N GLU A 87 12.47 -2.84 -20.06
CA GLU A 87 13.20 -1.72 -20.67
C GLU A 87 14.06 -1.00 -19.63
N GLY A 88 13.51 -0.74 -18.43
CA GLY A 88 14.26 -0.16 -17.32
C GLY A 88 15.47 -1.00 -16.91
N GLY A 89 15.32 -2.33 -16.82
CA GLY A 89 16.42 -3.25 -16.54
C GLY A 89 17.50 -3.26 -17.63
N GLU A 90 17.10 -3.16 -18.91
CA GLU A 90 18.02 -3.06 -20.04
C GLU A 90 18.90 -1.80 -19.96
N THR A 91 18.34 -0.66 -19.53
CA THR A 91 19.14 0.57 -19.32
C THR A 91 20.24 0.42 -18.26
N LEU A 92 20.08 -0.56 -17.36
CA LEU A 92 21.03 -0.88 -16.29
C LEU A 92 21.99 -2.03 -16.67
N GLY A 93 21.89 -2.56 -17.90
CA GLY A 93 22.76 -3.60 -18.43
C GLY A 93 22.30 -5.03 -18.15
N LEU A 94 21.07 -5.24 -17.67
CA LEU A 94 20.49 -6.58 -17.53
C LEU A 94 19.93 -7.05 -18.88
N THR A 95 20.22 -8.29 -19.27
CA THR A 95 19.59 -8.88 -20.46
C THR A 95 18.19 -9.40 -20.12
N ARG A 96 17.28 -9.40 -21.09
CA ARG A 96 15.93 -9.98 -20.93
C ARG A 96 15.97 -11.42 -20.45
N ASN A 97 16.90 -12.22 -20.96
CA ASN A 97 17.03 -13.61 -20.54
C ASN A 97 17.39 -13.74 -19.06
N GLU A 98 18.29 -12.91 -18.54
CA GLU A 98 18.62 -12.91 -17.11
C GLU A 98 17.43 -12.50 -16.25
N MET A 99 16.69 -11.46 -16.66
CA MET A 99 15.51 -10.99 -15.94
C MET A 99 14.37 -12.03 -15.93
N LEU A 100 14.13 -12.69 -17.06
CA LEU A 100 13.08 -13.72 -17.17
C LEU A 100 13.45 -15.01 -16.42
N ASN A 101 14.72 -15.42 -16.43
CA ASN A 101 15.18 -16.64 -15.76
C ASN A 101 15.11 -16.54 -14.23
N ASN A 102 15.31 -15.35 -13.65
CA ASN A 102 15.20 -15.14 -12.21
C ASN A 102 13.76 -15.33 -11.69
N LEU A 103 12.76 -15.18 -12.56
CA LEU A 103 11.34 -15.33 -12.20
C LEU A 103 10.85 -16.78 -12.30
N GLN A 104 11.52 -17.64 -13.07
CA GLN A 104 11.17 -19.05 -13.20
C GLN A 104 11.66 -19.92 -12.03
N ASN A 105 12.58 -19.38 -11.21
CA ASN A 105 13.18 -20.07 -10.07
C ASN A 105 12.66 -19.57 -8.69
N SER A 106 11.64 -18.71 -8.68
CA SER A 106 10.99 -18.16 -7.47
C SER A 106 9.54 -18.63 -7.36
#